data_AF-A0A8D5G302-F1
#
_entry.id   AF-A0A8D5G302-F1
#
_cell.length_a   1.000
_cell.length_b   1.000
_cell.length_c   1.000
_cell.angle_alpha   90.00
_cell.angle_beta   90.00
_cell.angle_gamma   90.00
#
_symmetry.space_group_name_H-M   'P 1'
#
loop_
_entity.id
_entity.type
_entity.pdbx_description
1 polymer ?
#
loop_
_entity_poly.entity_id
_entity_poly.type
_entity_poly.pdbx_seq_one_letter_code
_entity_poly.pdbx_strand_id
1 'polypeptide(L)'
;MNQVAATSNTIMSIETEQAAIQWRGNYENASALLNQYYDFYRDGLHPILAKWVEICIQCAIFITDISFEVANISALKPVGFARKLAYKGLLLRLVEFQNHFDVRTINEDLKNYVTEMNKDLGEEQLFYPANEIADFRKRLTSHFNEWDKLKIIRNNAAGHYKKISVQLPALEAIDPDEVDKITLELFTYMANTLNLIASIHPEGFKLSKYSHR
;
A
#
# COMPACT_ATOMS: atom_id res chain seq x y z
N MET A 1 15.59 -12.83 3.41
CA MET A 1 14.30 -12.29 2.94
C MET A 1 14.56 -11.59 1.61
N ASN A 2 13.79 -11.91 0.56
CA ASN A 2 13.84 -11.15 -0.69
C ASN A 2 13.36 -9.73 -0.39
N GLN A 3 14.24 -8.73 -0.52
CA GLN A 3 13.86 -7.33 -0.48
C GLN A 3 12.73 -7.13 -1.49
N VAL A 4 11.67 -6.40 -1.11
CA VAL A 4 10.77 -5.81 -2.10
C VAL A 4 11.68 -4.87 -2.87
N ALA A 5 12.14 -5.33 -4.04
CA ALA A 5 13.10 -4.61 -4.85
C ALA A 5 12.49 -3.24 -5.09
N ALA A 6 13.05 -2.22 -4.44
CA ALA A 6 12.78 -0.83 -4.75
C ALA A 6 13.38 -0.60 -6.14
N THR A 7 12.65 -1.05 -7.15
CA THR A 7 13.02 -0.89 -8.55
C THR A 7 13.01 0.59 -8.84
N SER A 8 14.22 1.08 -9.09
CA SER A 8 14.64 2.39 -9.59
C SER A 8 13.52 3.29 -10.15
N ASN A 9 13.53 4.56 -9.72
CA ASN A 9 12.62 5.68 -10.01
C ASN A 9 12.42 6.04 -11.50
N THR A 10 12.11 5.09 -12.37
CA THR A 10 11.51 5.39 -13.67
C THR A 10 10.01 5.14 -13.52
N ILE A 11 9.22 6.21 -13.58
CA ILE A 11 7.77 6.13 -13.74
C ILE A 11 7.53 5.46 -15.09
N MET A 12 7.54 4.13 -15.12
CA MET A 12 7.07 3.38 -16.27
C MET A 12 5.55 3.51 -16.27
N SER A 13 5.00 3.89 -17.42
CA SER A 13 3.56 3.79 -17.66
C SER A 13 3.08 2.40 -17.25
N ILE A 14 1.99 2.37 -16.50
CA ILE A 14 1.33 1.15 -16.03
C ILE A 14 1.00 0.21 -17.20
N GLU A 15 0.82 0.74 -18.41
CA GLU A 15 0.28 0.00 -19.56
C GLU A 15 1.33 -0.71 -20.42
N THR A 16 2.60 -0.71 -20.00
CA THR A 16 3.66 -1.43 -20.74
C THR A 16 3.68 -2.93 -20.40
N GLU A 17 4.13 -3.75 -21.35
CA GLU A 17 4.29 -5.20 -21.11
C GLU A 17 5.36 -5.49 -20.05
N GLN A 18 6.39 -4.66 -19.97
CA GLN A 18 7.39 -4.70 -18.90
C GLN A 18 6.78 -4.33 -17.54
N ALA A 19 5.88 -3.34 -17.50
CA ALA A 19 5.12 -3.04 -16.28
C ALA A 19 4.27 -4.24 -15.85
N ALA A 20 3.60 -4.93 -16.77
CA ALA A 20 2.79 -6.12 -16.44
C ALA A 20 3.60 -7.21 -15.71
N ILE A 21 4.82 -7.47 -16.18
CA ILE A 21 5.74 -8.43 -15.56
C ILE A 21 6.17 -7.95 -14.16
N GLN A 22 6.56 -6.67 -14.04
CA GLN A 22 6.97 -6.09 -12.77
C GLN A 22 5.84 -6.11 -11.73
N TRP A 23 4.62 -5.72 -12.12
CA TRP A 23 3.45 -5.72 -11.24
C TRP A 23 3.05 -7.13 -10.82
N ARG A 24 3.20 -8.13 -11.69
CA ARG A 24 3.04 -9.54 -11.29
C ARG A 24 4.08 -9.96 -10.25
N GLY A 25 5.33 -9.59 -10.43
CA GLY A 25 6.37 -9.85 -9.43
C GLY A 25 6.09 -9.16 -8.09
N ASN A 26 5.57 -7.92 -8.12
CA ASN A 26 5.15 -7.21 -6.92
C ASN A 26 3.98 -7.92 -6.21
N TYR A 27 2.99 -8.41 -6.97
CA TYR A 27 1.89 -9.21 -6.45
C TYR A 27 2.37 -10.49 -5.77
N GLU A 28 3.27 -11.25 -6.40
CA GLU A 28 3.81 -12.50 -5.86
C GLU A 28 4.56 -12.26 -4.53
N ASN A 29 5.42 -11.24 -4.50
CA ASN A 29 6.17 -10.86 -3.29
C ASN A 29 5.24 -10.38 -2.17
N ALA A 30 4.27 -9.53 -2.49
CA ALA A 30 3.32 -9.01 -1.51
C ALA A 30 2.40 -10.10 -0.95
N SER A 31 1.97 -11.04 -1.79
CA SER A 31 1.17 -12.19 -1.38
C SER A 31 1.93 -13.11 -0.43
N ALA A 32 3.23 -13.34 -0.70
CA ALA A 32 4.09 -14.11 0.20
C ALA A 32 4.25 -13.43 1.56
N LEU A 33 4.49 -12.11 1.58
CA LEU A 33 4.55 -11.32 2.81
C LEU A 33 3.22 -11.33 3.56
N LEU A 34 2.09 -11.16 2.86
CA LEU A 34 0.77 -11.18 3.45
C LEU A 34 0.50 -12.50 4.17
N ASN A 35 0.79 -13.64 3.53
CA ASN A 35 0.65 -14.95 4.15
C ASN A 35 1.53 -15.08 5.39
N GLN A 36 2.78 -14.64 5.31
CA GLN A 36 3.71 -14.68 6.45
C GLN A 36 3.21 -13.85 7.63
N TYR A 37 2.81 -12.61 7.41
CA TYR A 37 2.32 -11.74 8.49
C TYR A 37 0.97 -12.22 9.03
N TYR A 38 0.12 -12.80 8.18
CA TYR A 38 -1.12 -13.43 8.61
C TYR A 38 -0.88 -14.63 9.52
N ASP A 39 0.10 -15.49 9.21
CA ASP A 39 0.49 -16.59 10.09
C ASP A 39 0.95 -16.07 11.46
N PHE A 40 1.77 -15.00 11.48
CA PHE A 40 2.16 -14.36 12.73
C PHE A 40 0.95 -13.81 13.51
N TYR A 41 0.01 -13.15 12.84
CA TYR A 41 -1.20 -12.63 13.47
C TYR A 41 -2.05 -13.76 14.08
N ARG A 42 -2.24 -14.85 13.34
CA ARG A 42 -3.06 -16.00 13.75
C ARG A 42 -2.48 -16.72 14.95
N ASP A 43 -1.16 -16.89 14.99
CA ASP A 43 -0.49 -17.73 15.99
C ASP A 43 -0.38 -17.06 17.38
N GLY A 44 -0.90 -15.83 17.54
CA GLY A 44 -0.99 -15.13 18.81
C GLY A 44 0.32 -14.45 19.19
N LEU A 45 0.34 -13.12 19.12
CA LEU A 45 1.52 -12.32 19.39
C LEU A 45 1.40 -11.53 20.68
N HIS A 46 2.55 -11.21 21.27
CA HIS A 46 2.63 -10.14 22.26
C HIS A 46 1.96 -8.85 21.73
N PRO A 47 1.20 -8.09 22.54
CA PRO A 47 0.44 -6.92 22.07
C PRO A 47 1.26 -5.89 21.28
N ILE A 48 2.53 -5.68 21.67
CA ILE A 48 3.44 -4.77 20.95
C ILE A 48 3.71 -5.26 19.53
N LEU A 49 3.89 -6.57 19.34
CA LEU A 49 4.10 -7.19 18.02
C LEU A 49 2.81 -7.27 17.20
N ALA A 50 1.65 -7.39 17.86
CA ALA A 50 0.35 -7.44 17.18
C ALA A 50 0.12 -6.18 16.34
N LYS A 51 0.39 -5.00 16.91
CA LYS A 51 0.23 -3.73 16.21
C LYS A 51 1.18 -3.59 15.01
N TRP A 52 2.41 -4.08 15.16
CA TRP A 52 3.39 -4.13 14.07
C TRP A 52 2.94 -5.05 12.93
N VAL A 53 2.45 -6.25 13.25
CA VAL A 53 1.91 -7.20 12.27
C VAL A 53 0.69 -6.62 11.56
N GLU A 54 -0.21 -5.94 12.26
CA GLU A 54 -1.37 -5.29 11.65
C GLU A 54 -0.98 -4.29 10.56
N ILE A 55 0.02 -3.43 10.81
CA ILE A 55 0.51 -2.48 9.81
C ILE A 55 1.08 -3.24 8.60
N CYS A 56 1.89 -4.28 8.85
CA CYS A 56 2.47 -5.10 7.78
C CYS A 56 1.38 -5.77 6.92
N ILE A 57 0.36 -6.34 7.55
CA ILE A 57 -0.79 -6.95 6.87
C ILE A 57 -1.52 -5.91 6.03
N GLN A 58 -1.83 -4.73 6.57
CA GLN A 58 -2.55 -3.69 5.83
C GLN A 58 -1.76 -3.21 4.60
N CYS A 59 -0.45 -2.97 4.74
CA CYS A 59 0.42 -2.63 3.62
C CYS A 59 0.47 -3.76 2.58
N ALA A 60 0.61 -5.01 3.02
CA ALA A 60 0.70 -6.16 2.13
C ALA A 60 -0.62 -6.43 1.38
N ILE A 61 -1.78 -6.28 2.04
CA ILE A 61 -3.11 -6.32 1.39
C ILE A 61 -3.18 -5.28 0.27
N PHE A 62 -2.84 -4.03 0.58
CA PHE A 62 -2.90 -2.96 -0.42
C PHE A 62 -2.00 -3.23 -1.63
N ILE A 63 -0.73 -3.58 -1.39
CA ILE A 63 0.22 -3.84 -2.46
C ILE A 63 -0.26 -5.02 -3.31
N THR A 64 -0.81 -6.05 -2.69
CA THR A 64 -1.39 -7.22 -3.38
C THR A 64 -2.55 -6.79 -4.28
N ASP A 65 -3.54 -6.08 -3.74
CA ASP A 65 -4.73 -5.65 -4.48
C ASP A 65 -4.37 -4.71 -5.64
N ILE A 66 -3.55 -3.70 -5.40
CA ILE A 66 -3.11 -2.76 -6.44
C ILE A 66 -2.30 -3.46 -7.51
N SER A 67 -1.34 -4.31 -7.13
CA SER A 67 -0.51 -5.02 -8.11
C SER A 67 -1.33 -5.93 -9.01
N PHE A 68 -2.36 -6.58 -8.44
CA PHE A 68 -3.28 -7.41 -9.21
C PHE A 68 -4.11 -6.59 -10.21
N GLU A 69 -4.74 -5.49 -9.77
CA GLU A 69 -5.53 -4.62 -10.64
C GLU A 69 -4.68 -4.03 -11.76
N VAL A 70 -3.51 -3.50 -11.43
CA VAL A 70 -2.58 -2.90 -12.39
C VAL A 70 -2.11 -3.94 -13.40
N ALA A 71 -1.68 -5.12 -12.96
CA ALA A 71 -1.26 -6.19 -13.87
C ALA A 71 -2.37 -6.59 -14.85
N ASN A 72 -3.64 -6.61 -14.42
CA ASN A 72 -4.77 -6.90 -15.30
C ASN A 72 -4.99 -5.78 -16.34
N ILE A 73 -4.91 -4.51 -15.94
CA ILE A 73 -5.01 -3.37 -16.87
C ILE A 73 -3.89 -3.47 -17.93
N SER A 74 -2.64 -3.70 -17.49
CA SER A 74 -1.49 -3.83 -18.38
C SER A 74 -1.61 -5.00 -19.35
N ALA A 75 -2.12 -6.15 -18.88
CA ALA A 75 -2.26 -7.35 -19.69
C ALA A 75 -3.38 -7.26 -20.72
N LEU A 76 -4.52 -6.67 -20.33
CA LEU A 76 -5.72 -6.60 -21.18
C LEU A 76 -5.69 -5.40 -22.14
N LYS A 77 -4.90 -4.36 -21.85
CA LYS A 77 -4.74 -3.14 -22.66
C LYS A 77 -6.09 -2.55 -23.11
N PRO A 78 -7.02 -2.27 -22.17
CA PRO A 78 -8.34 -1.77 -22.52
C PRO A 78 -8.25 -0.41 -23.21
N VAL A 79 -9.14 -0.14 -24.17
CA VAL A 79 -9.16 1.10 -24.96
C VAL A 79 -10.48 1.86 -24.82
N GLY A 80 -10.46 3.17 -25.11
CA GLY A 80 -11.65 4.02 -25.09
C GLY A 80 -12.33 4.06 -23.72
N PHE A 81 -13.66 3.93 -23.70
CA PHE A 81 -14.43 3.93 -22.45
C PHE A 81 -14.14 2.71 -21.56
N ALA A 82 -13.77 1.57 -22.15
CA ALA A 82 -13.38 0.38 -21.38
C ALA A 82 -12.11 0.62 -20.55
N ARG A 83 -11.20 1.48 -21.03
CA ARG A 83 -10.01 1.92 -20.27
C ARG A 83 -10.45 2.63 -18.99
N LYS A 84 -11.33 3.63 -19.10
CA LYS A 84 -11.89 4.37 -17.96
C LYS A 84 -12.58 3.44 -16.95
N LEU A 85 -13.33 2.44 -17.46
CA LEU A 85 -13.98 1.43 -16.63
C LEU A 85 -12.99 0.51 -15.92
N ALA A 86 -11.88 0.12 -16.55
CA ALA A 86 -10.84 -0.68 -15.90
C ALA A 86 -10.18 0.11 -14.75
N TYR A 87 -9.88 1.38 -14.99
CA TYR A 87 -9.32 2.30 -13.99
C TYR A 87 -10.26 2.58 -12.81
N LYS A 88 -11.58 2.37 -12.96
CA LYS A 88 -12.53 2.42 -11.84
C LYS A 88 -12.17 1.41 -10.74
N GLY A 89 -11.75 0.20 -11.10
CA GLY A 89 -11.37 -0.84 -10.13
C GLY A 89 -10.18 -0.39 -9.29
N LEU A 90 -9.14 0.08 -9.97
CA LEU A 90 -7.95 0.66 -9.35
C LEU A 90 -8.30 1.84 -8.43
N LEU A 91 -9.10 2.79 -8.92
CA LEU A 91 -9.58 3.94 -8.15
C LEU A 91 -10.32 3.53 -6.88
N LEU A 92 -11.13 2.48 -6.94
CA LEU A 92 -11.89 1.99 -5.80
C LEU A 92 -10.95 1.50 -4.69
N ARG A 93 -9.91 0.72 -5.04
CA ARG A 93 -8.88 0.26 -4.10
C ARG A 93 -8.11 1.40 -3.46
N LEU A 94 -7.69 2.38 -4.26
CA LEU A 94 -6.97 3.56 -3.76
C LEU A 94 -7.80 4.35 -2.73
N VAL A 95 -9.08 4.58 -3.03
CA VAL A 95 -9.98 5.34 -2.15
C VAL A 95 -10.36 4.54 -0.90
N GLU A 96 -10.61 3.23 -1.02
CA GLU A 96 -10.85 2.36 0.14
C GLU A 96 -9.64 2.36 1.07
N PHE A 97 -8.44 2.22 0.52
CA PHE A 97 -7.21 2.28 1.28
C PHE A 97 -7.08 3.60 2.04
N GLN A 98 -7.25 4.74 1.37
CA GLN A 98 -7.16 6.05 2.01
C GLN A 98 -8.17 6.21 3.16
N ASN A 99 -9.37 5.61 3.07
CA ASN A 99 -10.36 5.67 4.13
C ASN A 99 -9.99 4.82 5.35
N HIS A 100 -9.25 3.73 5.16
CA HIS A 100 -8.91 2.79 6.22
C HIS A 100 -7.49 2.95 6.77
N PHE A 101 -6.63 3.64 6.03
CA PHE A 101 -5.22 3.80 6.33
C PHE A 101 -4.89 5.27 6.62
N ASP A 102 -5.00 5.66 7.90
CA ASP A 102 -4.54 6.98 8.33
C ASP A 102 -3.01 6.98 8.48
N VAL A 103 -2.37 7.56 7.46
CA VAL A 103 -0.93 7.80 7.38
C VAL A 103 -0.37 8.50 8.62
N ARG A 104 -1.17 9.36 9.29
CA ARG A 104 -0.74 10.06 10.50
C ARG A 104 -0.62 9.09 11.67
N THR A 105 -1.62 8.23 11.83
CA THR A 105 -1.68 7.22 12.89
C THR A 105 -0.55 6.21 12.76
N ILE A 106 -0.19 5.81 11.54
CA ILE A 106 0.85 4.79 11.33
C ILE A 106 2.25 5.28 11.68
N ASN A 107 2.57 6.54 11.39
CA ASN A 107 3.86 7.09 11.80
C ASN A 107 3.98 7.16 13.33
N GLU A 108 2.89 7.52 14.01
CA GLU A 108 2.84 7.52 15.47
C GLU A 108 2.92 6.09 16.02
N ASP A 109 2.19 5.13 15.43
CA ASP A 109 2.22 3.72 15.80
C ASP A 109 3.62 3.12 15.63
N LEU A 110 4.29 3.40 14.51
CA LEU A 110 5.67 2.95 14.24
C LEU A 110 6.66 3.57 15.22
N LYS A 111 6.54 4.87 15.50
CA LYS A 111 7.40 5.55 16.47
C LYS A 111 7.21 4.98 17.88
N ASN A 112 5.97 4.78 18.28
CA ASN A 112 5.61 4.20 19.58
C ASN A 112 6.15 2.77 19.67
N TYR A 113 5.97 1.97 18.63
CA TYR A 113 6.51 0.62 18.54
C TYR A 113 8.03 0.57 18.73
N VAL A 114 8.79 1.38 17.98
CA VAL A 114 10.26 1.44 18.13
C VAL A 114 10.65 1.89 19.54
N THR A 115 9.93 2.88 20.09
CA THR A 115 10.18 3.39 21.44
C THR A 115 9.96 2.31 22.50
N GLU A 116 8.84 1.58 22.44
CA GLU A 116 8.54 0.51 23.39
C GLU A 116 9.53 -0.65 23.27
N MET A 117 9.85 -1.09 22.04
CA MET A 117 10.84 -2.14 21.82
C MET A 117 12.22 -1.75 22.35
N ASN A 118 12.64 -0.49 22.20
CA ASN A 118 13.92 -0.02 22.72
C ASN A 118 14.01 -0.01 24.25
N LYS A 119 12.88 0.04 24.97
CA LYS A 119 12.89 -0.12 26.44
C LYS A 119 13.27 -1.54 26.84
N ASP A 120 12.86 -2.53 26.04
CA ASP A 120 13.09 -3.95 26.32
C ASP A 120 14.46 -4.44 25.83
N LEU A 121 15.05 -3.79 24.83
CA LEU A 121 16.28 -4.23 24.16
C LEU A 121 17.59 -3.70 24.78
N GLY A 122 17.52 -2.70 25.68
CA GLY A 122 18.70 -2.16 26.34
C GLY A 122 19.69 -1.50 25.36
N GLU A 123 20.85 -2.12 25.14
CA GLU A 123 21.93 -1.59 24.28
C GLU A 123 21.69 -1.83 22.77
N GLU A 124 20.88 -2.82 22.39
CA GLU A 124 20.52 -3.12 20.99
C GLU A 124 19.32 -2.28 20.56
N GLN A 125 19.54 -0.98 20.35
CA GLN A 125 18.45 -0.06 19.97
C GLN A 125 18.07 -0.19 18.50
N LEU A 126 16.78 -0.32 18.26
CA LEU A 126 16.14 -0.15 16.96
C LEU A 126 16.18 1.32 16.53
N PHE A 127 16.45 1.54 15.25
CA PHE A 127 16.50 2.87 14.66
C PHE A 127 15.15 3.26 14.04
N TYR A 128 14.64 4.44 14.40
CA TYR A 128 13.47 5.05 13.75
C TYR A 128 13.92 6.22 12.85
N PRO A 129 13.89 6.05 11.51
CA PRO A 129 14.25 7.11 10.58
C PRO A 129 13.13 8.13 10.41
N ALA A 130 13.06 9.08 11.35
CA ALA A 130 12.04 10.10 11.37
C ALA A 130 12.01 10.97 10.08
N ASN A 131 13.17 11.25 9.49
CA ASN A 131 13.28 12.12 8.31
C ASN A 131 12.69 11.45 7.07
N GLU A 132 13.05 10.19 6.80
CA GLU A 132 12.51 9.44 5.65
C GLU A 132 10.99 9.32 5.75
N ILE A 133 10.46 8.97 6.92
CA ILE A 133 9.02 8.89 7.18
C ILE A 133 8.33 10.24 6.96
N ALA A 134 8.93 11.34 7.43
CA ALA A 134 8.36 12.67 7.27
C ALA A 134 8.31 13.10 5.80
N ASP A 135 9.36 12.83 5.04
CA ASP A 135 9.42 13.11 3.61
C ASP A 135 8.39 12.29 2.83
N PHE A 136 8.23 11.01 3.18
CA PHE A 136 7.19 10.16 2.61
C PHE A 136 5.78 10.71 2.89
N ARG A 137 5.49 11.09 4.14
CA ARG A 137 4.20 11.68 4.51
C ARG A 137 3.94 12.97 3.75
N LYS A 138 4.94 13.84 3.59
CA LYS A 138 4.81 15.12 2.88
C LYS A 138 4.41 14.89 1.42
N ARG A 139 5.06 13.95 0.74
CA ARG A 139 4.72 13.56 -0.64
C ARG A 139 3.30 13.04 -0.74
N LEU A 140 2.86 12.18 0.17
CA LEU A 140 1.49 11.66 0.10
C LEU A 140 0.43 12.72 0.42
N THR A 141 0.75 13.64 1.34
CA THR A 141 -0.15 14.72 1.75
C THR A 141 -0.45 15.69 0.61
N SER A 142 0.48 15.91 -0.32
CA SER A 142 0.23 16.78 -1.49
C SER A 142 -0.88 16.25 -2.40
N HIS A 143 -1.24 14.96 -2.31
CA HIS A 143 -2.32 14.36 -3.09
C HIS A 143 -3.68 14.36 -2.35
N PHE A 144 -3.76 14.76 -1.08
CA PHE A 144 -5.05 14.80 -0.32
C PHE A 144 -6.14 15.65 -0.97
N ASN A 145 -5.78 16.72 -1.68
CA ASN A 145 -6.79 17.50 -2.42
C ASN A 145 -7.28 16.79 -3.69
N GLU A 146 -6.42 15.99 -4.33
CA GLU A 146 -6.78 15.15 -5.48
C GLU A 146 -7.67 13.98 -5.01
N TRP A 147 -7.40 13.45 -3.80
CA TRP A 147 -8.17 12.37 -3.19
C TRP A 147 -9.66 12.67 -3.00
N ASP A 148 -10.02 13.91 -2.65
CA ASP A 148 -11.44 14.28 -2.49
C ASP A 148 -12.19 14.27 -3.83
N LYS A 149 -11.53 14.67 -4.92
CA LYS A 149 -12.10 14.55 -6.27
C LYS A 149 -12.29 13.09 -6.65
N LEU A 150 -11.28 12.27 -6.40
CA LEU A 150 -11.30 10.83 -6.65
C LEU A 150 -12.40 10.11 -5.85
N LYS A 151 -12.65 10.53 -4.60
CA LYS A 151 -13.78 10.05 -3.78
C LYS A 151 -15.12 10.36 -4.42
N ILE A 152 -15.32 11.58 -4.91
CA ILE A 152 -16.58 11.98 -5.58
C ILE A 152 -16.79 11.11 -6.83
N ILE A 153 -15.75 10.97 -7.66
CA ILE A 153 -15.77 10.14 -8.86
C ILE A 153 -16.09 8.69 -8.48
N ARG A 154 -15.37 8.10 -7.52
CA ARG A 154 -15.61 6.74 -7.01
C ARG A 154 -17.03 6.57 -6.53
N ASN A 155 -17.56 7.48 -5.73
CA ASN A 155 -18.93 7.36 -5.19
C ASN A 155 -20.01 7.41 -6.27
N ASN A 156 -19.75 8.11 -7.37
CA ASN A 156 -20.66 8.19 -8.51
C ASN A 156 -20.45 7.08 -9.54
N ALA A 157 -19.22 6.59 -9.71
CA ALA A 157 -18.85 5.51 -10.64
C ALA A 157 -19.07 4.10 -10.06
N ALA A 158 -18.82 3.92 -8.75
CA ALA A 158 -18.90 2.65 -8.02
C ALA A 158 -20.25 2.39 -7.36
N GLY A 159 -21.04 3.43 -7.09
CA GLY A 159 -22.24 3.31 -6.28
C GLY A 159 -23.39 2.58 -6.97
N HIS A 160 -23.66 1.35 -6.53
CA HIS A 160 -25.01 0.80 -6.32
C HIS A 160 -26.06 1.27 -7.33
N TYR A 161 -25.97 0.88 -8.61
CA TYR A 161 -26.95 1.19 -9.66
C TYR A 161 -27.55 2.61 -9.58
N LYS A 162 -26.75 3.66 -9.33
CA LYS A 162 -27.20 5.04 -9.56
C LYS A 162 -27.67 5.18 -11.00
N LYS A 163 -28.56 6.15 -11.27
CA LYS A 163 -29.02 6.43 -12.64
C LYS A 163 -27.82 6.54 -13.59
N ILE A 164 -27.89 5.90 -14.75
CA ILE A 164 -26.81 5.88 -15.75
C ILE A 164 -26.33 7.29 -16.13
N SER A 165 -27.24 8.28 -16.06
CA SER A 165 -26.98 9.70 -16.27
C SER A 165 -26.00 10.34 -15.28
N VAL A 166 -25.75 9.70 -14.14
CA VAL A 166 -24.74 10.13 -13.14
C VAL A 166 -23.47 9.29 -13.25
N GLN A 167 -23.62 8.01 -13.57
CA GLN A 167 -22.51 7.06 -13.62
C GLN A 167 -21.60 7.28 -14.83
N LEU A 168 -22.17 7.47 -16.03
CA LEU A 168 -21.36 7.67 -17.25
C LEU A 168 -20.49 8.93 -17.17
N PRO A 169 -21.02 10.13 -16.81
CA PRO A 169 -20.16 11.31 -16.69
C PRO A 169 -19.06 11.16 -15.63
N ALA A 170 -19.34 10.45 -14.54
CA ALA A 170 -18.32 10.18 -13.51
C ALA A 170 -17.21 9.26 -14.04
N LEU A 171 -17.57 8.22 -14.81
CA LEU A 171 -16.58 7.33 -15.46
C LEU A 171 -15.76 8.06 -16.52
N GLU A 172 -16.40 8.92 -17.33
CA GLU A 172 -15.70 9.74 -18.33
C GLU A 172 -14.69 10.70 -17.70
N ALA A 173 -15.02 11.22 -16.51
CA ALA A 173 -14.17 12.12 -15.74
C ALA A 173 -12.95 11.46 -15.07
N ILE A 174 -12.84 10.13 -15.06
CA ILE A 174 -11.64 9.43 -14.56
C ILE A 174 -10.47 9.79 -15.48
N ASP A 175 -9.40 10.40 -14.98
CA ASP A 175 -8.17 10.57 -15.75
C ASP A 175 -7.17 9.43 -15.45
N PRO A 176 -6.91 8.51 -16.40
CA PRO A 176 -5.96 7.41 -16.19
C PRO A 176 -4.57 7.87 -15.77
N ASP A 177 -4.08 9.00 -16.30
CA ASP A 177 -2.72 9.46 -16.03
C ASP A 177 -2.60 10.01 -14.60
N GLU A 178 -3.66 10.66 -14.11
CA GLU A 178 -3.77 11.09 -12.70
C GLU A 178 -3.84 9.87 -11.76
N VAL A 179 -4.65 8.88 -12.11
CA VAL A 179 -4.78 7.64 -11.32
C VAL A 179 -3.46 6.85 -11.30
N ASP A 180 -2.74 6.77 -12.42
CA ASP A 180 -1.43 6.11 -12.51
C ASP A 180 -0.42 6.76 -11.56
N LYS A 181 -0.29 8.08 -11.62
CA LYS A 181 0.63 8.85 -10.78
C LYS A 181 0.38 8.58 -9.30
N ILE A 182 -0.89 8.71 -8.90
CA ILE A 182 -1.31 8.52 -7.52
C ILE A 182 -1.10 7.07 -7.07
N THR A 183 -1.36 6.10 -7.95
CA THR A 183 -1.12 4.67 -7.69
C THR A 183 0.35 4.42 -7.41
N LEU A 184 1.24 4.94 -8.25
CA LEU A 184 2.68 4.75 -8.12
C LEU A 184 3.23 5.38 -6.84
N GLU A 185 2.78 6.59 -6.49
CA GLU A 185 3.19 7.27 -5.27
C GLU A 185 2.74 6.51 -4.02
N LEU A 186 1.48 6.04 -3.99
CA LEU A 186 0.93 5.30 -2.87
C LEU A 186 1.56 3.90 -2.73
N PHE A 187 1.79 3.22 -3.86
CA PHE A 187 2.53 1.97 -3.90
C PHE A 187 3.96 2.14 -3.36
N THR A 188 4.67 3.16 -3.84
CA THR A 188 6.02 3.48 -3.37
C THR A 188 6.03 3.78 -1.88
N TYR A 189 5.01 4.50 -1.39
CA TYR A 189 4.86 4.74 0.04
C TYR A 189 4.71 3.44 0.82
N MET A 190 3.81 2.54 0.42
CA MET A 190 3.63 1.24 1.11
C MET A 190 4.87 0.36 1.08
N ALA A 191 5.52 0.26 -0.08
CA ALA A 191 6.73 -0.54 -0.23
C ALA A 191 7.85 -0.02 0.68
N ASN A 192 8.02 1.30 0.76
CA ASN A 192 8.99 1.92 1.66
C ASN A 192 8.61 1.74 3.13
N THR A 193 7.31 1.83 3.48
CA THR A 193 6.85 1.52 4.83
C THR A 193 7.18 0.08 5.22
N LEU A 194 6.90 -0.91 4.36
CA LEU A 194 7.27 -2.31 4.61
C LEU A 194 8.78 -2.50 4.72
N ASN A 195 9.55 -1.91 3.81
CA ASN A 195 11.02 -2.02 3.84
C ASN A 195 11.61 -1.39 5.10
N LEU A 196 11.05 -0.26 5.52
CA LEU A 196 11.42 0.37 6.77
C LEU A 196 11.07 -0.50 7.98
N ILE A 197 9.87 -1.07 7.98
CA ILE A 197 9.45 -1.97 9.04
C ILE A 197 10.36 -3.21 9.09
N ALA A 198 10.78 -3.73 7.95
CA ALA A 198 11.73 -4.83 7.85
C ALA A 198 13.14 -4.44 8.32
N SER A 199 13.59 -3.19 8.09
CA SER A 199 14.91 -2.74 8.58
C SER A 199 14.96 -2.53 10.09
N ILE A 200 13.80 -2.26 10.71
CA ILE A 200 13.63 -2.23 12.17
C ILE A 200 13.76 -3.65 12.77
N HIS A 201 13.47 -4.71 12.02
CA HIS A 201 13.66 -6.11 12.45
C HIS A 201 14.55 -6.89 11.48
N PRO A 202 15.88 -6.65 11.50
CA PRO A 202 16.79 -7.39 10.64
C PRO A 202 16.77 -8.88 10.98
N GLU A 203 17.14 -9.71 10.00
CA GLU A 203 17.19 -11.17 10.15
C GLU A 203 17.91 -11.58 11.43
N GLY A 204 17.24 -12.40 12.24
CA GLY A 204 17.76 -12.85 13.54
C GLY A 204 17.16 -12.15 14.76
N PHE A 205 16.31 -11.14 14.59
CA PHE A 205 15.47 -10.64 15.69
C PHE A 205 14.60 -11.77 16.20
N LYS A 206 14.95 -12.31 17.38
CA LYS A 206 14.28 -13.47 17.98
C LYS A 206 12.89 -13.06 18.48
N LEU A 207 11.91 -13.05 17.56
CA LEU A 207 10.48 -13.02 17.89
C LEU A 207 10.11 -14.13 18.87
N SER A 208 10.93 -15.19 18.98
CA SER A 208 10.81 -16.24 19.98
C SER A 208 10.88 -15.75 21.44
N LYS A 209 11.39 -14.54 21.72
CA LYS A 209 11.32 -13.95 23.07
C LYS A 209 9.92 -13.40 23.41
N TYR A 210 9.09 -13.19 22.39
CA TYR A 210 7.76 -12.57 22.49
C TYR A 210 6.65 -13.50 21.97
N SER A 211 6.99 -14.73 21.58
CA SER A 211 6.00 -15.79 21.34
C SER A 211 5.51 -16.31 22.69
N HIS A 212 4.23 -16.11 23.00
CA HIS A 212 3.61 -16.80 24.13
C HIS A 212 3.56 -18.29 23.79
N ARG A 213 4.35 -19.10 24.50
CA ARG A 213 3.98 -20.49 24.73
C ARG A 213 2.98 -20.54 25.86
#